data_AF-A0A7V0KQW4-F1
#
_entry.id   AF-A0A7V0KQW4-F1
#
_cell.length_a   1.000
_cell.length_b   1.000
_cell.length_c   1.000
_cell.angle_alpha   90.00
_cell.angle_beta   90.00
_cell.angle_gamma   90.00
#
_symmetry.space_group_name_H-M   'P 1'
#
loop_
_entity.id
_entity.type
_entity.pdbx_description
1 polymer ?
#
loop_
_entity_poly.entity_id
_entity_poly.type
_entity_poly.pdbx_seq_one_letter_code
_entity_poly.pdbx_strand_id
1 'polypeptide(L)'
;MLDMVDIRNKRWKRAVLMVLWLPSLVWAVGLPARGEIVSRRGLPPRRGLPPRRGLLLSRGVFAPSAGVVWRVSRSSPLVLRKPEVHYHAWARIAAMETGVPERILWGIVQVESGGWPWTLNVDGRPERFSSRAAMLRAARTAVARGTKYLDIGIAQVDWRWNGARFGWSLARAVDPVENLRVAAKLLAKMRHRSGSWLGAIEDYHGGTNWERVNYAQRVVLGDE
;
A
#
# COMPACT_ATOMS: atom_id res chain seq x y z
N MET A 1 38.49 -38.02 2.76
CA MET A 1 39.12 -37.09 3.72
C MET A 1 38.35 -35.79 3.60
N LEU A 2 37.38 -35.61 4.50
CA LEU A 2 36.57 -34.40 4.61
C LEU A 2 37.44 -33.35 5.28
N ASP A 3 37.51 -32.14 4.74
CA ASP A 3 37.85 -30.97 5.55
C ASP A 3 36.73 -29.94 5.50
N MET A 4 36.22 -29.76 6.71
CA MET A 4 35.03 -29.10 7.16
C MET A 4 35.49 -27.74 7.68
N VAL A 5 35.17 -26.66 6.96
CA VAL A 5 35.38 -25.31 7.49
C VAL A 5 34.08 -24.80 8.09
N ASP A 6 34.25 -24.43 9.36
CA ASP A 6 33.32 -24.08 10.40
C ASP A 6 32.26 -23.03 10.02
N ILE A 7 30.98 -23.42 10.06
CA ILE A 7 29.81 -22.54 9.98
C ILE A 7 29.13 -22.50 11.35
N ARG A 8 29.72 -21.79 12.32
CA ARG A 8 29.05 -21.41 13.57
C ARG A 8 29.46 -20.03 14.07
N ASN A 9 28.79 -18.97 13.59
CA ASN A 9 28.12 -17.97 14.43
C ASN A 9 27.66 -16.74 13.64
N LYS A 10 26.34 -16.60 13.47
CA LYS A 10 25.59 -15.36 13.77
C LYS A 10 24.08 -15.64 13.68
N ARG A 11 23.56 -16.24 14.75
CA ARG A 11 22.13 -16.31 15.07
C ARG A 11 21.70 -14.97 15.67
N TRP A 12 20.78 -14.25 15.01
CA TRP A 12 19.66 -13.52 15.65
C TRP A 12 18.50 -13.51 14.62
N LYS A 13 17.61 -14.51 14.69
CA LYS A 13 16.23 -14.49 15.25
C LYS A 13 15.23 -13.75 14.33
N ARG A 14 14.04 -14.25 13.97
CA ARG A 14 13.25 -15.51 14.04
C ARG A 14 11.97 -15.18 13.23
N ALA A 15 11.52 -16.03 12.29
CA ALA A 15 10.32 -16.88 12.38
C ALA A 15 9.05 -16.22 12.98
N VAL A 16 7.93 -16.31 12.23
CA VAL A 16 6.48 -16.38 12.61
C VAL A 16 5.68 -15.97 11.36
N LEU A 17 4.66 -16.65 10.81
CA LEU A 17 3.89 -17.86 11.13
C LEU A 17 3.18 -18.30 9.81
N MET A 18 3.13 -19.61 9.51
CA MET A 18 2.04 -20.17 8.68
C MET A 18 0.76 -20.13 9.53
N VAL A 19 -0.33 -19.59 9.00
CA VAL A 19 -1.68 -19.81 9.54
C VAL A 19 -2.63 -20.16 8.40
N LEU A 20 -3.29 -21.29 8.62
CA LEU A 20 -4.24 -21.96 7.77
C LEU A 20 -5.50 -21.12 7.54
N TRP A 21 -6.05 -21.32 6.35
CA TRP A 21 -7.33 -20.81 5.88
C TRP A 21 -8.47 -21.66 6.48
N LEU A 22 -9.42 -21.05 7.18
CA LEU A 22 -10.77 -21.59 7.42
C LEU A 22 -11.73 -20.41 7.71
N PRO A 23 -12.96 -20.39 7.13
CA PRO A 23 -13.90 -19.30 7.32
C PRO A 23 -14.77 -19.54 8.56
N SER A 24 -15.07 -18.48 9.31
CA SER A 24 -16.10 -18.52 10.35
C SER A 24 -17.00 -17.31 10.24
N LEU A 25 -18.22 -17.56 9.77
CA LEU A 25 -19.43 -16.83 10.13
C LEU A 25 -19.47 -16.64 11.66
N VAL A 26 -19.91 -15.47 12.12
CA VAL A 26 -21.00 -15.26 13.11
C VAL A 26 -21.15 -13.76 13.40
N TRP A 27 -22.41 -13.35 13.52
CA TRP A 27 -22.99 -12.03 13.76
C TRP A 27 -22.31 -11.14 14.82
N ALA A 28 -22.36 -9.83 14.57
CA ALA A 28 -22.35 -8.82 15.63
C ALA A 28 -23.58 -7.90 15.50
N VAL A 29 -24.54 -8.14 16.39
CA VAL A 29 -25.65 -7.26 16.76
C VAL A 29 -25.07 -6.09 17.56
N GLY A 30 -25.56 -4.87 17.31
CA GLY A 30 -25.05 -3.64 17.90
C GLY A 30 -25.41 -3.41 19.37
N LEU A 31 -24.83 -2.36 19.95
CA LEU A 31 -25.43 -1.43 20.93
C LEU A 31 -24.46 -0.22 21.12
N PRO A 32 -24.95 0.96 21.54
CA PRO A 32 -24.38 2.26 21.21
C PRO A 32 -23.41 2.86 22.25
N ALA A 33 -22.61 3.82 21.78
CA ALA A 33 -21.68 4.63 22.54
C ALA A 33 -22.38 5.56 23.55
N ARG A 34 -21.82 5.62 24.78
CA ARG A 34 -22.23 6.53 25.86
C ARG A 34 -21.83 7.97 25.52
N GLY A 35 -22.78 8.89 25.61
CA GLY A 35 -22.55 10.33 25.54
C GLY A 35 -22.07 10.91 26.88
N GLU A 36 -21.17 11.88 26.79
CA GLU A 36 -20.68 12.68 27.91
C GLU A 36 -21.73 13.69 28.41
N ILE A 37 -21.80 13.84 29.74
CA ILE A 37 -22.69 14.75 30.45
C ILE A 37 -21.96 16.08 30.65
N VAL A 38 -22.47 17.16 30.05
CA VAL A 38 -22.05 18.54 30.33
C VAL A 38 -22.92 19.11 31.46
N SER A 39 -22.27 19.58 32.53
CA SER A 39 -22.91 20.22 33.67
C SER A 39 -23.17 21.71 33.41
N ARG A 40 -24.41 22.18 33.56
CA ARG A 40 -24.74 23.61 33.76
C ARG A 40 -25.67 23.76 34.96
N ARG A 41 -25.22 24.52 35.97
CA ARG A 41 -26.02 24.97 37.12
C ARG A 41 -26.68 26.31 36.82
N GLY A 42 -27.90 26.48 37.31
CA GLY A 42 -28.41 27.76 37.85
C GLY A 42 -29.68 28.31 37.22
N LEU A 43 -30.82 28.19 37.91
CA LEU A 43 -31.83 29.26 38.21
C LEU A 43 -33.01 28.68 39.06
N PRO A 44 -33.74 29.51 39.86
CA PRO A 44 -34.33 29.15 41.16
C PRO A 44 -35.84 28.80 41.14
N PRO A 45 -36.50 28.49 42.30
CA PRO A 45 -37.74 27.71 42.35
C PRO A 45 -39.01 28.56 42.38
N ARG A 46 -40.16 27.95 42.05
CA ARG A 46 -41.49 28.47 42.42
C ARG A 46 -42.37 27.35 43.01
N ARG A 47 -43.00 27.68 44.15
CA ARG A 47 -43.98 26.89 44.93
C ARG A 47 -45.41 27.09 44.40
N GLY A 48 -46.28 26.09 44.57
CA GLY A 48 -47.75 26.21 44.55
C GLY A 48 -48.52 24.91 44.20
N LEU A 49 -49.13 24.27 45.20
CA LEU A 49 -50.11 23.13 45.16
C LEU A 49 -51.57 23.67 44.96
N PRO A 50 -52.69 22.89 44.83
CA PRO A 50 -52.93 21.50 45.25
C PRO A 50 -53.87 20.68 44.27
N PRO A 51 -54.69 19.66 44.66
CA PRO A 51 -54.73 18.35 43.98
C PRO A 51 -56.05 18.03 43.24
N ARG A 52 -56.13 16.93 42.46
CA ARG A 52 -57.36 16.12 42.32
C ARG A 52 -57.14 14.76 41.66
N ARG A 53 -57.92 13.81 42.19
CA ARG A 53 -58.06 12.38 41.86
C ARG A 53 -58.62 12.16 40.45
N GLY A 54 -58.39 10.99 39.85
CA GLY A 54 -59.30 10.43 38.84
C GLY A 54 -58.64 9.56 37.76
N LEU A 55 -58.87 8.26 37.87
CA LEU A 55 -58.57 7.17 36.95
C LEU A 55 -59.20 7.38 35.56
N LEU A 56 -58.50 7.06 34.47
CA LEU A 56 -59.09 6.44 33.27
C LEU A 56 -58.00 5.84 32.36
N LEU A 57 -57.91 4.52 32.38
CA LEU A 57 -57.21 3.70 31.39
C LEU A 57 -57.90 3.90 30.04
N SER A 58 -57.25 4.60 29.11
CA SER A 58 -57.61 4.57 27.70
C SER A 58 -56.50 3.87 26.92
N ARG A 59 -56.90 2.80 26.23
CA ARG A 59 -56.07 2.03 25.30
C ARG A 59 -55.62 2.93 24.16
N GLY A 60 -54.42 3.47 24.27
CA GLY A 60 -53.73 4.12 23.16
C GLY A 60 -53.19 3.06 22.20
N VAL A 61 -53.84 2.91 21.06
CA VAL A 61 -53.28 2.25 19.88
C VAL A 61 -51.99 3.01 19.51
N PHE A 62 -50.84 2.37 19.66
CA PHE A 62 -49.59 2.89 19.10
C PHE A 62 -49.71 2.85 17.59
N ALA A 63 -49.98 4.01 16.98
CA ALA A 63 -49.71 4.22 15.56
C ALA A 63 -48.17 4.13 15.38
N PRO A 64 -47.65 3.37 14.40
CA PRO A 64 -46.23 3.37 14.12
C PRO A 64 -45.88 4.75 13.55
N SER A 65 -45.18 5.55 14.36
CA SER A 65 -44.51 6.77 13.90
C SER A 65 -43.69 6.44 12.66
N ALA A 66 -43.90 7.23 11.61
CA ALA A 66 -43.26 7.14 10.31
C ALA A 66 -41.83 6.57 10.38
N GLY A 67 -41.64 5.40 9.78
CA GLY A 67 -40.34 4.77 9.67
C GLY A 67 -39.37 5.72 8.98
N VAL A 68 -38.33 6.12 9.71
CA VAL A 68 -37.14 6.75 9.12
C VAL A 68 -36.51 5.71 8.21
N VAL A 69 -36.79 5.80 6.91
CA VAL A 69 -36.05 5.07 5.91
C VAL A 69 -34.67 5.70 5.84
N TRP A 70 -33.70 5.11 6.53
CA TRP A 70 -32.29 5.40 6.29
C TRP A 70 -31.99 4.98 4.86
N ARG A 71 -32.01 5.96 3.94
CA ARG A 71 -31.42 5.77 2.61
C ARG A 71 -29.92 5.66 2.82
N VAL A 72 -29.44 4.44 3.02
CA VAL A 72 -28.01 4.14 2.92
C VAL A 72 -27.62 4.48 1.49
N SER A 73 -27.06 5.67 1.30
CA SER A 73 -26.40 6.01 0.04
C SER A 73 -25.28 4.99 -0.11
N ARG A 74 -25.45 4.04 -1.02
CA ARG A 74 -24.38 3.13 -1.41
C ARG A 74 -23.36 4.00 -2.13
N SER A 75 -22.43 4.59 -1.38
CA SER A 75 -21.19 5.09 -1.96
C SER A 75 -20.60 3.90 -2.69
N SER A 76 -20.61 3.92 -4.03
CA SER A 76 -19.94 2.90 -4.81
C SER A 76 -18.51 2.78 -4.28
N PRO A 77 -18.01 1.56 -3.99
CA PRO A 77 -16.61 1.43 -3.60
C PRO A 77 -15.77 2.10 -4.68
N LEU A 78 -14.86 3.00 -4.27
CA LEU A 78 -13.93 3.65 -5.17
C LEU A 78 -13.01 2.56 -5.75
N VAL A 79 -13.39 2.03 -6.92
CA VAL A 79 -12.53 1.12 -7.67
C VAL A 79 -11.42 1.96 -8.29
N LEU A 80 -10.20 1.77 -7.80
CA LEU A 80 -9.02 2.37 -8.39
C LEU A 80 -8.86 1.83 -9.82
N ARG A 81 -8.92 2.72 -10.81
CA ARG A 81 -8.62 2.40 -12.21
C ARG A 81 -7.19 2.78 -12.54
N LYS A 82 -6.49 1.90 -13.26
CA LYS A 82 -5.14 2.16 -13.74
C LYS A 82 -5.19 3.41 -14.65
N PRO A 83 -4.28 4.38 -14.50
CA PRO A 83 -4.31 5.57 -15.35
C PRO A 83 -4.15 5.18 -16.81
N GLU A 84 -4.91 5.81 -17.70
CA GLU A 84 -4.80 5.66 -19.15
C GLU A 84 -3.56 6.35 -19.73
N VAL A 85 -2.45 6.36 -18.98
CA VAL A 85 -1.15 6.84 -19.46
C VAL A 85 -0.35 5.62 -19.89
N HIS A 86 0.04 5.58 -21.17
CA HIS A 86 0.85 4.52 -21.75
C HIS A 86 2.32 4.62 -21.31
N TYR A 87 2.61 4.35 -20.03
CA TYR A 87 3.97 4.37 -19.48
C TYR A 87 4.92 3.39 -20.18
N HIS A 88 4.40 2.43 -20.93
CA HIS A 88 5.21 1.59 -21.81
C HIS A 88 6.02 2.40 -22.83
N ALA A 89 5.44 3.46 -23.42
CA ALA A 89 6.16 4.34 -24.34
C ALA A 89 7.31 5.09 -23.64
N TRP A 90 7.10 5.55 -22.40
CA TRP A 90 8.14 6.17 -21.59
C TRP A 90 9.22 5.17 -21.14
N ALA A 91 8.84 3.92 -20.87
CA ALA A 91 9.78 2.85 -20.60
C ALA A 91 10.65 2.59 -21.84
N ARG A 92 10.07 2.53 -23.04
CA ARG A 92 10.82 2.42 -24.30
C ARG A 92 11.82 3.56 -24.48
N ILE A 93 11.42 4.81 -24.21
CA ILE A 93 12.32 5.97 -24.28
C ILE A 93 13.48 5.80 -23.28
N ALA A 94 13.20 5.49 -22.01
CA ALA A 94 14.23 5.29 -20.99
C ALA A 94 15.18 4.11 -21.32
N ALA A 95 14.63 3.05 -21.91
CA ALA A 95 15.38 1.89 -22.39
C ALA A 95 16.35 2.30 -23.52
N MET A 96 15.88 3.08 -24.51
CA MET A 96 16.70 3.61 -25.59
C MET A 96 17.81 4.54 -25.09
N GLU A 97 17.51 5.41 -24.10
CA GLU A 97 18.49 6.33 -23.48
C GLU A 97 19.69 5.59 -22.81
N THR A 98 19.56 4.29 -22.52
CA THR A 98 20.54 3.52 -21.74
C THR A 98 21.01 2.23 -22.40
N GLY A 99 20.45 1.86 -23.55
CA GLY A 99 20.73 0.60 -24.23
C GLY A 99 20.14 -0.64 -23.56
N VAL A 100 19.27 -0.47 -22.56
CA VAL A 100 18.52 -1.57 -21.94
C VAL A 100 17.49 -2.09 -22.95
N PRO A 101 17.32 -3.41 -23.14
CA PRO A 101 16.22 -3.93 -23.96
C PRO A 101 14.86 -3.53 -23.38
N GLU A 102 13.99 -2.96 -24.22
CA GLU A 102 12.63 -2.52 -23.82
C GLU A 102 11.87 -3.60 -23.07
N ARG A 103 11.90 -4.85 -23.57
CA ARG A 103 11.25 -6.00 -22.94
C ARG A 103 11.69 -6.25 -21.49
N ILE A 104 12.95 -5.94 -21.16
CA ILE A 104 13.48 -6.14 -19.80
C ILE A 104 12.96 -5.07 -18.87
N LEU A 105 13.08 -3.80 -19.27
CA LEU A 105 12.59 -2.70 -18.43
C LEU A 105 11.08 -2.79 -18.23
N TRP A 106 10.34 -3.14 -19.28
CA TRP A 106 8.89 -3.34 -19.16
C TRP A 106 8.53 -4.59 -18.36
N GLY A 107 9.25 -5.71 -18.54
CA GLY A 107 9.07 -6.92 -17.71
C GLY A 107 9.25 -6.63 -16.22
N ILE A 108 10.26 -5.82 -15.85
CA ILE A 108 10.44 -5.34 -14.48
C ILE A 108 9.22 -4.53 -14.03
N VAL A 109 8.75 -3.56 -14.82
CA VAL A 109 7.56 -2.77 -14.47
C VAL A 109 6.32 -3.65 -14.21
N GLN A 110 6.15 -4.71 -15.00
CA GLN A 110 5.03 -5.65 -14.84
C GLN A 110 5.15 -6.44 -13.53
N VAL A 111 6.32 -7.00 -13.24
CA VAL A 111 6.58 -7.76 -12.00
C VAL A 111 6.49 -6.86 -10.75
N GLU A 112 7.03 -5.65 -10.83
CA GLU A 112 7.18 -4.74 -9.68
C GLU A 112 5.87 -4.04 -9.28
N SER A 113 5.05 -3.65 -10.26
CA SER A 113 3.85 -2.85 -9.97
C SER A 113 2.60 -3.29 -10.73
N GLY A 114 2.70 -4.24 -11.66
CA GLY A 114 1.67 -4.48 -12.67
C GLY A 114 1.49 -3.28 -13.60
N GLY A 115 2.53 -2.46 -13.74
CA GLY A 115 2.51 -1.17 -14.42
C GLY A 115 1.68 -0.08 -13.73
N TRP A 116 1.29 -0.26 -12.46
CA TRP A 116 0.61 0.79 -11.70
C TRP A 116 1.61 1.86 -11.23
N PRO A 117 1.53 3.10 -11.73
CA PRO A 117 2.60 4.09 -11.53
C PRO A 117 2.72 4.60 -10.09
N TRP A 118 1.60 4.62 -9.37
CA TRP A 118 1.53 5.17 -8.03
C TRP A 118 1.47 4.05 -6.99
N THR A 119 2.55 3.27 -6.96
CA THR A 119 2.74 2.13 -6.06
C THR A 119 3.89 2.45 -5.11
N LEU A 120 3.70 2.17 -3.82
CA LEU A 120 4.77 2.09 -2.83
C LEU A 120 4.85 0.67 -2.30
N ASN A 121 6.05 0.21 -1.96
CA ASN A 121 6.22 -0.89 -1.03
C ASN A 121 6.83 -0.34 0.26
N VAL A 122 6.11 -0.49 1.37
CA VAL A 122 6.52 -0.02 2.69
C VAL A 122 6.79 -1.23 3.57
N ASP A 123 8.06 -1.47 3.90
CA ASP A 123 8.49 -2.57 4.77
C ASP A 123 7.84 -3.92 4.38
N GLY A 124 7.75 -4.19 3.07
CA GLY A 124 7.17 -5.40 2.49
C GLY A 124 5.66 -5.34 2.21
N ARG A 125 5.00 -4.20 2.47
CA ARG A 125 3.56 -4.01 2.23
C ARG A 125 3.33 -3.15 0.99
N PRO A 126 2.75 -3.72 -0.09
CA PRO A 126 2.40 -2.95 -1.28
C PRO A 126 1.18 -2.06 -1.01
N GLU A 127 1.28 -0.80 -1.40
CA GLU A 127 0.24 0.22 -1.30
C GLU A 127 0.05 0.89 -2.67
N ARG A 128 -1.19 0.89 -3.20
CA ARG A 128 -1.54 1.54 -4.47
C ARG A 128 -2.39 2.78 -4.25
N PHE A 129 -2.05 3.84 -4.94
CA PHE A 129 -2.71 5.14 -4.81
C PHE A 129 -3.42 5.55 -6.10
N SER A 130 -4.45 6.38 -5.97
CA SER A 130 -5.24 6.93 -7.09
C SER A 130 -4.56 8.08 -7.84
N SER A 131 -3.47 8.65 -7.29
CA SER A 131 -2.79 9.79 -7.89
C SER A 131 -1.36 9.93 -7.39
N ARG A 132 -0.53 10.61 -8.18
CA ARG A 132 0.83 11.02 -7.79
C ARG A 132 0.84 11.83 -6.49
N ALA A 133 -0.13 12.73 -6.30
CA ALA A 133 -0.21 13.57 -5.11
C ALA A 133 -0.51 12.74 -3.84
N ALA A 134 -1.38 11.74 -3.94
CA ALA A 134 -1.67 10.83 -2.83
C ALA A 134 -0.43 9.99 -2.46
N MET A 135 0.24 9.40 -3.46
CA MET A 135 1.49 8.67 -3.24
C MET A 135 2.59 9.55 -2.63
N LEU A 136 2.73 10.79 -3.11
CA LEU A 136 3.75 11.72 -2.59
C LEU A 136 3.54 12.01 -1.10
N ARG A 137 2.28 12.20 -0.67
CA ARG A 137 1.97 12.38 0.76
C ARG A 137 2.34 11.14 1.57
N ALA A 138 1.94 9.96 1.09
CA ALA A 138 2.28 8.70 1.76
C ALA A 138 3.79 8.46 1.85
N ALA A 139 4.54 8.73 0.77
CA ALA A 139 5.99 8.60 0.74
C ALA A 139 6.67 9.57 1.73
N ARG A 140 6.20 10.81 1.83
CA ARG A 140 6.69 11.78 2.84
C ARG A 140 6.45 11.27 4.25
N THR A 141 5.26 10.75 4.54
CA THR A 141 4.94 10.15 5.84
C THR A 141 5.86 8.95 6.13
N ALA A 142 6.09 8.07 5.14
CA ALA A 142 6.95 6.91 5.29
C ALA A 142 8.40 7.29 5.61
N VAL A 143 8.95 8.30 4.93
CA VAL A 143 10.30 8.81 5.22
C VAL A 143 10.34 9.47 6.60
N ALA A 144 9.33 10.29 6.96
CA ALA A 144 9.29 10.99 8.25
C ALA A 144 9.22 10.03 9.45
N ARG A 145 8.57 8.87 9.32
CA ARG A 145 8.52 7.84 10.37
C ARG A 145 9.77 6.94 10.41
N GLY A 146 10.75 7.17 9.52
CA GLY A 146 11.96 6.35 9.45
C GLY A 146 11.75 4.94 8.91
N THR A 147 10.81 4.75 7.97
CA THR A 147 10.63 3.46 7.26
C THR A 147 11.97 2.94 6.74
N LYS A 148 12.24 1.66 6.99
CA LYS A 148 13.54 1.06 6.70
C LYS A 148 13.66 0.65 5.23
N TYR A 149 12.60 0.06 4.69
CA TYR A 149 12.53 -0.39 3.30
C TYR A 149 11.36 0.34 2.60
N LEU A 150 11.68 1.16 1.62
CA LEU A 150 10.70 1.95 0.88
C LEU A 150 11.03 1.91 -0.60
N ASP A 151 10.26 1.15 -1.35
CA ASP A 151 10.34 1.13 -2.82
C ASP A 151 9.29 2.05 -3.41
N ILE A 152 9.71 2.86 -4.38
CA ILE A 152 8.88 3.93 -4.91
C ILE A 152 8.59 3.72 -6.39
N GLY A 153 7.33 3.86 -6.76
CA GLY A 153 6.89 4.14 -8.12
C GLY A 153 6.79 2.91 -9.02
N ILE A 154 6.62 3.19 -10.31
CA ILE A 154 6.29 2.18 -11.34
C ILE A 154 7.31 1.04 -11.48
N ALA A 155 8.59 1.31 -11.17
CA ALA A 155 9.67 0.33 -11.22
C ALA A 155 10.23 -0.03 -9.83
N GLN A 156 9.53 0.33 -8.75
CA GLN A 156 9.86 0.00 -7.35
C GLN A 156 11.34 0.26 -7.01
N VAL A 157 11.81 1.49 -7.24
CA VAL A 157 13.20 1.87 -6.93
C VAL A 157 13.33 2.12 -5.42
N ASP A 158 14.21 1.37 -4.74
CA ASP A 158 14.49 1.54 -3.31
C ASP A 158 15.04 2.96 -3.02
N TRP A 159 14.35 3.66 -2.12
CA TRP A 159 14.64 5.04 -1.74
C TRP A 159 15.94 5.19 -0.96
N ARG A 160 16.24 4.25 -0.06
CA ARG A 160 17.40 4.31 0.83
C ARG A 160 18.70 4.28 0.03
N TRP A 161 18.77 3.42 -0.99
CA TRP A 161 19.97 3.21 -1.80
C TRP A 161 20.05 4.15 -3.00
N ASN A 162 18.92 4.61 -3.53
CA ASN A 162 18.88 5.33 -4.80
C ASN A 162 18.33 6.76 -4.72
N GLY A 163 17.95 7.25 -3.53
CA GLY A 163 17.39 8.61 -3.37
C GLY A 163 18.25 9.73 -3.94
N ALA A 164 19.58 9.59 -3.89
CA ALA A 164 20.53 10.53 -4.50
C ALA A 164 20.34 10.68 -6.02
N ARG A 165 19.84 9.65 -6.73
CA ARG A 165 19.57 9.72 -8.19
C ARG A 165 18.38 10.61 -8.53
N PHE A 166 17.53 10.87 -7.54
CA PHE A 166 16.43 11.81 -7.62
C PHE A 166 16.78 13.16 -6.95
N GLY A 167 18.06 13.40 -6.63
CA GLY A 167 18.49 14.58 -5.88
C GLY A 167 17.85 14.67 -4.49
N TRP A 168 17.55 13.52 -3.86
CA TRP A 168 16.81 13.43 -2.60
C TRP A 168 15.42 14.10 -2.63
N SER A 169 14.82 14.22 -3.83
CA SER A 169 13.45 14.70 -3.99
C SER A 169 12.46 13.56 -4.14
N LEU A 170 11.60 13.38 -3.14
CA LEU A 170 10.47 12.44 -3.23
C LEU A 170 9.52 12.80 -4.37
N ALA A 171 9.36 14.09 -4.69
CA ALA A 171 8.52 14.50 -5.83
C ALA A 171 9.07 13.93 -7.14
N ARG A 172 10.39 13.93 -7.31
CA ARG A 172 11.05 13.31 -8.48
C ARG A 172 10.93 11.79 -8.45
N ALA A 173 11.15 11.16 -7.29
CA ALA A 173 11.04 9.70 -7.16
C ALA A 173 9.65 9.14 -7.48
N VAL A 174 8.58 9.87 -7.12
CA VAL A 174 7.19 9.50 -7.42
C VAL A 174 6.74 9.89 -8.84
N ASP A 175 7.57 10.59 -9.61
CA ASP A 175 7.32 10.83 -11.02
C ASP A 175 7.61 9.56 -11.83
N PRO A 176 6.64 8.97 -12.55
CA PRO A 176 6.86 7.69 -13.21
C PRO A 176 7.91 7.75 -14.32
N VAL A 177 8.06 8.88 -15.01
CA VAL A 177 9.03 9.02 -16.11
C VAL A 177 10.44 9.08 -15.53
N GLU A 178 10.64 9.86 -14.47
CA GLU A 178 11.94 9.88 -13.78
C GLU A 178 12.28 8.53 -13.13
N ASN A 179 11.27 7.87 -12.54
CA ASN A 179 11.42 6.55 -11.94
C ASN A 179 11.90 5.51 -12.97
N LEU A 180 11.28 5.48 -14.16
CA LEU A 180 11.69 4.62 -15.28
C LEU A 180 13.11 4.92 -15.75
N ARG A 181 13.48 6.19 -15.89
CA ARG A 181 14.84 6.59 -16.27
C ARG A 181 15.89 6.17 -15.25
N VAL A 182 15.59 6.28 -13.96
CA VAL A 182 16.49 5.81 -12.90
C VAL A 182 16.61 4.28 -12.92
N ALA A 183 15.50 3.56 -13.07
CA ALA A 183 15.51 2.09 -13.20
C ALA A 183 16.35 1.63 -14.40
N ALA A 184 16.19 2.26 -15.56
CA ALA A 184 16.97 1.96 -16.75
C ALA A 184 18.49 2.18 -16.54
N LYS A 185 18.87 3.28 -15.88
CA LYS A 185 20.27 3.55 -15.51
C LYS A 185 20.83 2.53 -14.52
N LEU A 186 20.01 2.07 -13.57
CA LEU A 186 20.40 1.00 -12.63
C LEU A 186 20.66 -0.31 -13.37
N LEU A 187 19.76 -0.71 -14.26
CA LEU A 187 19.93 -1.92 -15.08
C LEU A 187 21.18 -1.87 -15.96
N ALA A 188 21.45 -0.74 -16.61
CA ALA A 188 22.67 -0.57 -17.40
C ALA A 188 23.93 -0.72 -16.54
N LYS A 189 23.93 -0.13 -15.34
CA LYS A 189 25.04 -0.29 -14.37
C LYS A 189 25.18 -1.74 -13.91
N MET A 190 24.08 -2.44 -13.64
CA MET A 190 24.09 -3.83 -13.22
C MET A 190 24.56 -4.74 -14.36
N ARG A 191 24.14 -4.49 -15.60
CA ARG A 191 24.64 -5.17 -16.81
C ARG A 191 26.13 -5.04 -17.00
N HIS A 192 26.69 -3.87 -16.71
CA HIS A 192 28.14 -3.67 -16.75
C HIS A 192 28.84 -4.52 -15.68
N ARG A 193 28.27 -4.65 -14.48
CA ARG A 193 28.85 -5.44 -13.37
C ARG A 193 28.72 -6.95 -13.58
N SER A 194 27.56 -7.42 -14.03
CA SER A 194 27.23 -8.84 -14.13
C SER A 194 27.67 -9.48 -15.45
N GLY A 195 27.97 -8.68 -16.47
CA GLY A 195 28.35 -9.17 -17.80
C GLY A 195 27.18 -9.70 -18.64
N SER A 196 25.96 -9.75 -18.13
CA SER A 196 24.78 -10.24 -18.85
C SER A 196 23.50 -9.52 -18.46
N TRP A 197 22.50 -9.54 -19.36
CA TRP A 197 21.19 -8.95 -19.05
C TRP A 197 20.43 -9.77 -17.99
N LEU A 198 20.58 -11.10 -18.00
CA LEU A 198 20.02 -11.97 -16.98
C LEU A 198 20.57 -11.62 -15.60
N GLY A 199 21.89 -11.54 -15.46
CA GLY A 199 22.50 -11.14 -14.19
C GLY A 199 22.14 -9.71 -13.78
N ALA A 200 21.87 -8.81 -14.73
CA ALA A 200 21.39 -7.46 -14.41
C ALA A 200 19.98 -7.46 -13.81
N ILE A 201 19.08 -8.30 -14.33
CA ILE A 201 17.71 -8.48 -13.80
C ILE A 201 17.77 -9.08 -12.39
N GLU A 202 18.59 -10.10 -12.20
CA GLU A 202 18.80 -10.71 -10.89
C GLU A 202 19.38 -9.72 -9.86
N ASP A 203 20.38 -8.93 -10.26
CA ASP A 203 20.98 -7.91 -9.40
C ASP A 203 20.02 -6.75 -9.10
N TYR A 204 19.03 -6.50 -9.97
CA TYR A 204 18.01 -5.48 -9.76
C TYR A 204 17.12 -5.82 -8.56
N HIS A 205 16.67 -7.08 -8.47
CA HIS A 205 15.89 -7.57 -7.33
C HIS A 205 16.76 -7.80 -6.09
N GLY A 206 17.95 -8.37 -6.27
CA GLY A 206 18.78 -8.84 -5.17
C GLY A 206 18.18 -10.10 -4.50
N GLY A 207 18.51 -10.32 -3.23
CA GLY A 207 18.07 -11.49 -2.47
C GLY A 207 18.95 -12.73 -2.64
N THR A 208 18.42 -13.87 -2.22
CA THR A 208 19.07 -15.18 -2.32
C THR A 208 19.08 -15.69 -3.76
N ASN A 209 19.87 -16.74 -4.04
CA ASN A 209 20.02 -17.27 -5.40
C ASN A 209 18.68 -17.70 -6.03
N TRP A 210 17.80 -18.35 -5.25
CA TRP A 210 16.51 -18.82 -5.77
C TRP A 210 15.52 -17.67 -6.02
N GLU A 211 15.52 -16.62 -5.18
CA GLU A 211 14.67 -15.44 -5.37
C GLU A 211 15.04 -14.71 -6.66
N ARG A 212 16.35 -14.56 -6.90
CA ARG A 212 16.91 -13.95 -8.11
C ARG A 212 16.48 -14.69 -9.39
N VAL A 213 16.63 -16.01 -9.40
CA VAL A 213 16.28 -16.84 -10.57
C VAL A 213 14.77 -16.77 -10.84
N ASN A 214 13.93 -16.94 -9.81
CA ASN A 214 12.48 -16.86 -9.95
C ASN A 214 12.03 -15.47 -10.42
N TYR A 215 12.63 -14.40 -9.88
CA TYR A 215 12.38 -13.04 -10.35
C TYR A 215 12.73 -12.88 -11.83
N ALA A 216 13.91 -13.33 -12.23
CA ALA A 216 14.35 -13.21 -13.62
C ALA A 216 13.47 -13.99 -14.61
N GLN A 217 12.98 -15.17 -14.21
CA GLN A 217 12.02 -15.93 -15.00
C GLN A 217 10.73 -15.13 -15.26
N ARG A 218 10.14 -14.55 -14.22
CA ARG A 218 8.91 -13.72 -14.37
C ARG A 218 9.14 -12.50 -15.26
N VAL A 219 10.29 -11.84 -15.15
CA VAL A 219 10.62 -10.68 -15.99
C VAL A 219 10.77 -11.07 -17.47
N VAL A 220 11.35 -12.23 -17.76
CA VAL A 220 11.64 -12.66 -19.14
C VAL A 220 10.44 -13.32 -19.81
N LEU A 221 9.69 -14.12 -19.07
CA LEU A 221 8.58 -14.93 -19.61
C LEU A 221 7.21 -14.24 -19.44
N GLY A 222 7.10 -13.31 -18.48
CA GLY A 222 5.81 -12.82 -17.99
C GLY A 222 5.23 -13.73 -16.91
N ASP A 223 4.17 -13.27 -16.26
CA ASP A 223 3.31 -14.14 -15.45
C ASP A 223 2.35 -14.85 -16.44
N GLU A 224 2.43 -16.18 -16.55
CA GLU A 224 1.46 -17.01 -17.28
C GLU A 224 0.07 -16.99 -16.63
#